data_AF-A0A9E5QEM2-F1
#
_entry.id   AF-A0A9E5QEM2-F1
#
_cell.length_a   1.000
_cell.length_b   1.000
_cell.length_c   1.000
_cell.angle_alpha   90.00
_cell.angle_beta   90.00
_cell.angle_gamma   90.00
#
_symmetry.space_group_name_H-M   'P 1'
#
loop_
_entity.id
_entity.type
_entity.pdbx_description
1 polymer ?
#
loop_
_entity_poly.entity_id
_entity_poly.type
_entity_poly.pdbx_seq_one_letter_code
_entity_poly.pdbx_strand_id
1 'polypeptide(L)'
;MATSDQQTKQHTAPPGFTSGGGYVPRSLKQVLREVDQMVVHGVVDEYLPIPTGFDQIDRVIGGGLRRTELVLLGGRQGIGKTICALQMARNLALNEATYAFYVSFEHNEVHLLNRLLCLESIDPTKDADGSGLRLKDLHNIVVSTRAREFMRNEGQVGLYQILVQHPKTRPAIEMINRYADRLILMKASPAVTTLNSIRDMTRRMADATE
;
A
#
# COMPACT_ATOMS: atom_id res chain seq x y z
N MET A 1 -14.04 -8.84 41.12
CA MET A 1 -15.15 -9.09 40.19
C MET A 1 -15.64 -7.76 39.65
N ALA A 2 -15.17 -7.38 38.46
CA ALA A 2 -15.81 -6.39 37.61
C ALA A 2 -15.39 -6.74 36.18
N THR A 3 -16.32 -7.40 35.51
CA THR A 3 -16.27 -7.90 34.15
C THR A 3 -16.49 -6.77 33.15
N SER A 4 -15.63 -6.74 32.13
CA SER A 4 -15.92 -6.46 30.71
C SER A 4 -16.78 -5.25 30.32
N ASP A 5 -16.17 -4.34 29.54
CA ASP A 5 -16.82 -3.74 28.37
C ASP A 5 -15.76 -3.47 27.29
N GLN A 6 -15.44 -4.52 26.52
CA GLN A 6 -14.80 -4.38 25.21
C GLN A 6 -15.91 -4.12 24.20
N GLN A 7 -16.14 -2.85 23.88
CA GLN A 7 -17.05 -2.45 22.82
C GLN A 7 -16.40 -2.75 21.46
N THR A 8 -16.88 -3.83 20.84
CA THR A 8 -16.58 -4.24 19.48
C THR A 8 -16.91 -3.09 18.52
N LYS A 9 -15.88 -2.51 17.87
CA LYS A 9 -16.08 -1.53 16.80
C LYS A 9 -16.65 -2.27 15.58
N GLN A 10 -17.96 -2.36 15.48
CA GLN A 10 -18.63 -2.80 14.26
C GLN A 10 -18.38 -1.76 13.17
N HIS A 11 -17.72 -2.14 12.08
CA HIS A 11 -17.57 -1.31 10.90
C HIS A 11 -18.93 -1.17 10.20
N THR A 12 -19.71 -0.16 10.58
CA THR A 12 -21.00 0.15 9.96
C THR A 12 -20.78 0.57 8.51
N ALA A 13 -21.57 0.02 7.57
CA ALA A 13 -21.55 0.45 6.17
C ALA A 13 -21.74 1.97 6.05
N PRO A 14 -21.14 2.63 5.03
CA PRO A 14 -21.23 4.08 4.90
C PRO A 14 -22.71 4.52 4.88
N PRO A 15 -23.03 5.66 5.52
CA PRO A 15 -24.40 6.15 5.63
C PRO A 15 -25.02 6.33 4.24
N GLY A 16 -26.07 5.54 3.95
CA GLY A 16 -26.75 5.47 2.65
C GLY A 16 -26.72 4.10 1.97
N PHE A 17 -25.98 3.12 2.51
CA PHE A 17 -25.99 1.74 2.02
C PHE A 17 -26.88 0.87 2.92
N THR A 18 -28.13 0.65 2.53
CA THR A 18 -28.92 -0.45 3.10
C THR A 18 -28.33 -1.77 2.60
N SER A 19 -28.22 -2.78 3.46
CA SER A 19 -27.68 -4.11 3.14
C SER A 19 -28.49 -4.90 2.09
N GLY A 20 -29.51 -4.29 1.51
CA GLY A 20 -30.21 -4.74 0.31
C GLY A 20 -31.06 -3.60 -0.28
N GLY A 21 -30.68 -3.10 -1.46
CA GLY A 21 -31.58 -2.35 -2.34
C GLY A 21 -31.40 -0.83 -2.36
N GLY A 22 -30.74 -0.35 -3.43
CA GLY A 22 -30.98 0.94 -4.09
C GLY A 22 -30.63 2.23 -3.34
N TYR A 23 -30.11 3.21 -4.07
CA TYR A 23 -30.00 4.59 -3.57
C TYR A 23 -31.40 5.20 -3.48
N VAL A 24 -31.94 5.38 -2.27
CA VAL A 24 -33.23 6.04 -2.04
C VAL A 24 -33.01 7.57 -2.02
N PRO A 25 -33.84 8.38 -2.70
CA PRO A 25 -33.74 9.83 -2.65
C PRO A 25 -33.91 10.37 -1.21
N ARG A 26 -33.05 11.31 -0.81
CA ARG A 26 -33.10 11.96 0.51
C ARG A 26 -33.11 13.48 0.37
N SER A 27 -33.78 14.16 1.28
CA SER A 27 -33.72 15.63 1.38
C SER A 27 -32.41 16.08 2.00
N LEU A 28 -31.95 17.29 1.64
CA LEU A 28 -30.76 17.90 2.23
C LEU A 28 -30.86 18.01 3.77
N LYS A 29 -32.07 18.23 4.30
CA LYS A 29 -32.33 18.26 5.75
C LYS A 29 -32.06 16.91 6.44
N GLN A 30 -32.36 15.79 5.76
CA GLN A 30 -32.04 14.45 6.28
C GLN A 30 -30.53 14.22 6.27
N VAL A 31 -29.85 14.60 5.18
CA VAL A 31 -28.38 14.50 5.06
C VAL A 31 -27.69 15.33 6.15
N LEU A 32 -28.11 16.58 6.34
CA LEU A 32 -27.51 17.47 7.35
C LEU A 32 -27.68 16.92 8.77
N ARG A 33 -28.85 16.37 9.12
CA ARG A 33 -29.08 15.75 10.43
C ARG A 33 -28.19 14.54 10.68
N GLU A 34 -27.96 13.73 9.65
CA GLU A 34 -27.08 12.57 9.74
C GLU A 34 -25.62 12.98 9.91
N VAL A 35 -25.14 13.93 9.11
CA VAL A 35 -23.76 14.45 9.24
C VAL A 35 -23.56 15.08 10.62
N ASP A 36 -24.52 15.85 11.12
CA ASP A 36 -24.48 16.41 12.47
C ASP A 36 -24.35 15.31 13.54
N GLN A 37 -25.15 14.25 13.43
CA GLN A 37 -25.03 13.08 14.32
C GLN A 37 -23.65 12.41 14.20
N MET A 38 -23.13 12.22 12.99
CA MET A 38 -21.80 11.63 12.78
C MET A 38 -20.69 12.46 13.44
N VAL A 39 -20.75 13.79 13.33
CA VAL A 39 -19.81 14.71 13.97
C VAL A 39 -19.88 14.60 15.49
N VAL A 40 -21.09 14.56 16.05
CA VAL A 40 -21.30 14.37 17.50
C VAL A 40 -20.71 13.05 18.01
N HIS A 41 -20.72 12.00 17.18
CA HIS A 41 -20.19 10.68 17.54
C HIS A 41 -18.71 10.49 17.18
N GLY A 42 -18.03 11.52 16.67
CA GLY A 42 -16.60 11.47 16.34
C GLY A 42 -16.26 10.65 15.09
N VAL A 43 -17.22 10.38 14.21
CA VAL A 43 -17.02 9.60 12.96
C VAL A 43 -16.42 10.48 11.84
N VAL A 44 -15.72 11.56 12.20
CA VAL A 44 -15.20 12.55 11.26
C VAL A 44 -14.02 11.99 10.46
N ASP A 45 -13.32 11.00 11.03
CA ASP A 45 -12.16 10.34 10.40
C ASP A 45 -12.49 9.65 9.06
N GLU A 46 -13.74 9.25 8.84
CA GLU A 46 -14.16 8.67 7.55
C GLU A 46 -14.08 9.68 6.38
N TYR A 47 -14.12 10.98 6.69
CA TYR A 47 -14.09 12.06 5.70
C TYR A 47 -12.68 12.66 5.52
N LEU A 48 -11.71 12.23 6.33
CA LEU A 48 -10.34 12.72 6.21
C LEU A 48 -9.66 12.09 4.98
N PRO A 49 -9.02 12.90 4.12
CA PRO A 49 -8.25 12.37 3.01
C PRO A 49 -7.00 11.65 3.52
N ILE A 50 -6.60 10.59 2.82
CA ILE A 50 -5.36 9.86 3.07
C ILE A 50 -4.28 10.42 2.15
N PRO A 51 -3.21 11.03 2.67
CA PRO A 51 -2.16 11.63 1.85
C PRO A 51 -1.51 10.60 0.91
N THR A 52 -1.24 11.01 -0.34
CA THR A 52 -0.48 10.18 -1.30
C THR A 52 1.02 10.16 -0.97
N GLY A 53 1.47 11.08 -0.13
CA GLY A 53 2.89 11.31 0.19
C GLY A 53 3.61 12.13 -0.88
N PHE A 54 2.86 12.79 -1.77
CA PHE A 54 3.37 13.78 -2.70
C PHE A 54 2.72 15.14 -2.41
N ASP A 55 3.41 15.98 -1.64
CA ASP A 55 2.86 17.26 -1.15
C ASP A 55 2.22 18.14 -2.23
N GLN A 56 2.82 18.15 -3.44
CA GLN A 56 2.29 18.92 -4.56
C GLN A 56 0.97 18.33 -5.08
N ILE A 57 0.86 17.01 -5.16
CA ILE A 57 -0.36 16.33 -5.60
C ILE A 57 -1.43 16.48 -4.52
N ASP A 58 -1.09 16.20 -3.27
CA ASP A 58 -2.00 16.27 -2.13
C ASP A 58 -2.60 17.67 -1.99
N ARG A 59 -1.80 18.72 -2.21
CA ARG A 59 -2.29 20.11 -2.22
C ARG A 59 -3.32 20.36 -3.32
N VAL A 60 -3.13 19.80 -4.51
CA VAL A 60 -4.01 20.00 -5.67
C VAL A 60 -5.31 19.20 -5.53
N ILE A 61 -5.27 18.00 -4.97
CA ILE A 61 -6.45 17.12 -4.82
C ILE A 61 -7.18 17.28 -3.48
N GLY A 62 -6.81 18.28 -2.67
CA GLY A 62 -7.53 18.59 -1.43
C GLY A 62 -7.18 17.69 -0.24
N GLY A 63 -5.90 17.31 -0.14
CA GLY A 63 -5.30 16.63 1.01
C GLY A 63 -4.93 15.17 0.81
N GLY A 64 -5.28 14.57 -0.34
CA GLY A 64 -4.99 13.16 -0.63
C GLY A 64 -6.19 12.41 -1.20
N LEU A 65 -6.16 11.08 -1.10
CA LEU A 65 -7.21 10.18 -1.60
C LEU A 65 -8.36 10.08 -0.60
N ARG A 66 -9.61 10.11 -1.07
CA ARG A 66 -10.79 9.96 -0.19
C ARG A 66 -11.44 8.60 -0.36
N ARG A 67 -12.08 8.12 0.71
CA ARG A 67 -12.92 6.92 0.65
C ARG A 67 -14.03 7.15 -0.38
N THR A 68 -14.46 6.08 -1.04
CA THR A 68 -15.53 6.07 -2.08
C THR A 68 -15.20 6.79 -3.40
N GLU A 69 -14.00 7.35 -3.57
CA GLU A 69 -13.57 7.98 -4.83
C GLU A 69 -12.83 7.01 -5.76
N LEU A 70 -12.96 7.27 -7.07
CA LEU A 70 -12.14 6.65 -8.11
C LEU A 70 -11.16 7.69 -8.66
N VAL A 71 -9.87 7.49 -8.42
CA VAL A 71 -8.80 8.35 -8.95
C VAL A 71 -8.15 7.67 -10.15
N LEU A 72 -8.06 8.39 -11.27
CA LEU A 72 -7.44 7.90 -12.51
C LEU A 72 -6.09 8.57 -12.76
N LEU A 73 -5.01 7.79 -12.68
CA LEU A 73 -3.66 8.25 -13.04
C LEU A 73 -3.37 7.99 -14.53
N GLY A 74 -3.56 9.02 -15.37
CA GLY A 74 -3.36 8.96 -16.82
C GLY A 74 -2.04 9.58 -17.31
N GLY A 75 -1.66 9.24 -18.54
CA GLY A 75 -0.56 9.92 -19.26
C GLY A 75 0.21 9.01 -20.22
N ARG A 76 1.13 9.59 -21.01
CA ARG A 76 1.90 8.93 -22.07
C ARG A 76 2.70 7.72 -21.57
N GLN A 77 3.09 6.82 -22.47
CA GLN A 77 4.00 5.72 -22.14
C GLN A 77 5.34 6.26 -21.65
N GLY A 78 5.97 5.58 -20.68
CA GLY A 78 7.32 5.91 -20.21
C GLY A 78 7.42 7.07 -19.20
N ILE A 79 6.34 7.78 -18.88
CA ILE A 79 6.39 8.94 -17.96
C ILE A 79 6.47 8.58 -16.46
N GLY A 80 6.49 7.29 -16.12
CA GLY A 80 6.61 6.84 -14.72
C GLY A 80 5.31 6.54 -13.98
N LYS A 81 4.16 6.38 -14.66
CA LYS A 81 2.86 6.07 -14.01
C LYS A 81 2.94 4.90 -13.03
N THR A 82 3.56 3.80 -13.44
CA THR A 82 3.69 2.59 -12.60
C THR A 82 4.54 2.86 -11.36
N ILE A 83 5.60 3.66 -11.49
CA ILE A 83 6.47 4.03 -10.36
C ILE A 83 5.74 4.98 -9.41
N CYS A 84 5.04 5.98 -9.95
CA CYS A 84 4.20 6.89 -9.18
C CYS A 84 3.15 6.13 -8.37
N ALA A 85 2.38 5.25 -9.00
CA ALA A 85 1.38 4.43 -8.32
C ALA A 85 2.00 3.51 -7.24
N LEU A 86 3.17 2.91 -7.51
CA LEU A 86 3.88 2.08 -6.55
C LEU A 86 4.37 2.90 -5.34
N GLN A 87 4.87 4.11 -5.57
CA GLN A 87 5.28 5.04 -4.51
C GLN A 87 4.09 5.51 -3.67
N MET A 88 2.94 5.83 -4.30
CA MET A 88 1.71 6.14 -3.56
C MET A 88 1.31 4.97 -2.67
N ALA A 89 1.26 3.75 -3.21
CA ALA A 89 0.91 2.55 -2.42
C ALA A 89 1.88 2.32 -1.26
N ARG A 90 3.19 2.52 -1.48
CA ARG A 90 4.21 2.45 -0.44
C ARG A 90 4.03 3.53 0.63
N ASN A 91 3.71 4.77 0.26
CA ASN A 91 3.47 5.86 1.21
C ASN A 91 2.20 5.62 2.03
N LEU A 92 1.14 5.11 1.41
CA LEU A 92 -0.08 4.70 2.09
C LEU A 92 0.21 3.59 3.10
N ALA A 93 0.96 2.56 2.71
CA ALA A 93 1.32 1.46 3.59
C ALA A 93 2.27 1.86 4.73
N LEU A 94 3.01 2.97 4.62
CA LEU A 94 3.78 3.50 5.76
C LEU A 94 2.89 4.09 6.86
N ASN A 95 1.67 4.50 6.54
CA ASN A 95 0.69 4.89 7.54
C ASN A 95 0.15 3.62 8.23
N GLU A 96 0.39 3.50 9.53
CA GLU A 96 0.04 2.29 10.30
C GLU A 96 -1.44 1.93 10.26
N ALA A 97 -2.32 2.92 10.04
CA ALA A 97 -3.76 2.72 9.95
C ALA A 97 -4.25 2.30 8.55
N THR A 98 -3.35 2.16 7.56
CA THR A 98 -3.74 1.98 6.15
C THR A 98 -3.09 0.75 5.53
N TYR A 99 -3.94 -0.06 4.88
CA TYR A 99 -3.51 -1.17 4.03
C TYR A 99 -3.61 -0.76 2.56
N ALA A 100 -2.59 -1.11 1.78
CA ALA A 100 -2.51 -0.82 0.36
C ALA A 100 -2.49 -2.13 -0.42
N PHE A 101 -3.53 -2.37 -1.23
CA PHE A 101 -3.58 -3.52 -2.12
C PHE A 101 -3.21 -3.10 -3.55
N TYR A 102 -2.07 -3.58 -4.03
CA TYR A 102 -1.53 -3.24 -5.34
C TYR A 102 -1.70 -4.40 -6.32
N VAL A 103 -2.62 -4.22 -7.27
CA VAL A 103 -2.94 -5.23 -8.29
C VAL A 103 -2.29 -4.82 -9.62
N SER A 104 -1.40 -5.66 -10.15
CA SER A 104 -0.66 -5.37 -11.38
C SER A 104 -0.97 -6.34 -12.51
N PHE A 105 -1.44 -5.82 -13.64
CA PHE A 105 -1.63 -6.61 -14.87
C PHE A 105 -0.34 -6.77 -15.70
N GLU A 106 0.72 -6.04 -15.38
CA GLU A 106 1.96 -6.02 -16.18
C GLU A 106 3.14 -6.68 -15.44
N HIS A 107 3.35 -6.35 -14.17
CA HIS A 107 4.54 -6.76 -13.42
C HIS A 107 4.19 -7.76 -12.31
N ASN A 108 5.07 -8.73 -12.06
CA ASN A 108 4.91 -9.65 -10.93
C ASN A 108 5.44 -9.03 -9.62
N GLU A 109 5.12 -9.68 -8.51
CA GLU A 109 5.43 -9.26 -7.15
C GLU A 109 6.94 -9.12 -6.93
N VAL A 110 7.74 -10.06 -7.46
CA VAL A 110 9.20 -10.04 -7.37
C VAL A 110 9.79 -8.82 -8.08
N HIS A 111 9.26 -8.46 -9.25
CA HIS A 111 9.70 -7.28 -10.00
C HIS A 111 9.34 -5.98 -9.28
N LEU A 112 8.16 -5.93 -8.65
CA LEU A 112 7.74 -4.79 -7.82
C LEU A 112 8.58 -4.69 -6.54
N LEU A 113 8.88 -5.80 -5.88
CA LEU A 113 9.80 -5.85 -4.73
C LEU A 113 11.17 -5.30 -5.08
N ASN A 114 11.74 -5.70 -6.22
CA ASN A 114 13.04 -5.18 -6.66
C ASN A 114 13.02 -3.66 -6.88
N ARG A 115 11.90 -3.11 -7.40
CA ARG A 115 11.73 -1.66 -7.52
C ARG A 115 11.62 -0.99 -6.15
N LEU A 116 10.88 -1.57 -5.20
CA LEU A 116 10.79 -1.07 -3.83
C LEU A 116 12.17 -1.07 -3.15
N LEU A 117 12.96 -2.14 -3.29
CA LEU A 117 14.32 -2.20 -2.76
C LEU A 117 15.21 -1.08 -3.32
N CYS A 118 15.08 -0.76 -4.60
CA CYS A 118 15.80 0.36 -5.21
C CYS A 118 15.29 1.71 -4.66
N LEU A 119 13.98 1.87 -4.49
CA LEU A 119 13.36 3.08 -3.94
C LEU A 119 13.80 3.34 -2.50
N GLU A 120 13.77 2.33 -1.63
CA GLU A 120 14.16 2.46 -0.21
C GLU A 120 15.67 2.58 0.01
N SER A 121 16.48 2.31 -1.02
CA SER A 121 17.94 2.42 -0.92
C SER A 121 18.47 3.84 -1.02
N ILE A 122 17.63 4.80 -1.37
CA ILE A 122 18.00 6.21 -1.55
C ILE A 122 17.51 7.00 -0.33
N ASP A 123 18.43 7.68 0.33
CA ASP A 123 18.12 8.73 1.30
C ASP A 123 18.24 10.09 0.63
N PRO A 124 17.13 10.75 0.25
CA PRO A 124 17.17 12.02 -0.48
C PRO A 124 17.83 13.16 0.31
N THR A 125 18.06 13.00 1.62
CA THR A 125 18.73 14.01 2.46
C THR A 125 20.25 13.83 2.52
N LYS A 126 20.76 12.64 2.19
CA LYS A 126 22.19 12.29 2.27
C LYS A 126 22.80 11.96 0.92
N ASP A 127 22.00 11.41 0.02
CA ASP A 127 22.43 10.91 -1.28
C ASP A 127 22.25 11.99 -2.34
N ALA A 128 23.23 12.90 -2.42
CA ALA A 128 23.22 14.00 -3.38
C ALA A 128 23.45 13.57 -4.83
N ASP A 129 23.88 12.33 -5.09
CA ASP A 129 24.19 11.87 -6.45
C ASP A 129 24.19 10.33 -6.57
N GLY A 130 23.05 9.74 -6.96
CA GLY A 130 23.01 8.42 -7.61
C GLY A 130 23.61 7.21 -6.88
N SER A 131 23.81 7.29 -5.56
CA SER A 131 24.33 6.23 -4.69
C SER A 131 23.32 5.11 -4.41
N GLY A 132 22.05 5.33 -4.75
CA GLY A 132 20.98 4.34 -4.66
C GLY A 132 21.27 3.07 -5.45
N LEU A 133 20.70 1.96 -4.98
CA LEU A 133 20.71 0.70 -5.69
C LEU A 133 19.96 0.82 -7.02
N ARG A 134 20.63 0.42 -8.09
CA ARG A 134 19.97 0.13 -9.36
C ARG A 134 19.63 -1.35 -9.42
N LEU A 135 18.71 -1.70 -10.31
CA LEU A 135 18.29 -3.08 -10.50
C LEU A 135 19.48 -4.01 -10.87
N LYS A 136 20.43 -3.50 -11.66
CA LYS A 136 21.68 -4.22 -11.99
C LYS A 136 22.56 -4.46 -10.77
N ASP A 137 22.61 -3.52 -9.83
CA ASP A 137 23.46 -3.62 -8.65
C ASP A 137 22.88 -4.66 -7.70
N LEU A 138 21.56 -4.67 -7.52
CA LEU A 138 20.84 -5.70 -6.78
C LEU A 138 21.08 -7.10 -7.36
N HIS A 139 20.97 -7.25 -8.67
CA HIS A 139 21.26 -8.53 -9.34
C HIS A 139 22.70 -8.99 -9.08
N ASN A 140 23.67 -8.09 -9.25
CA ASN A 140 25.09 -8.39 -9.04
C ASN A 140 25.39 -8.80 -7.59
N ILE A 141 24.77 -8.14 -6.60
CA ILE A 141 24.91 -8.48 -5.18
C ILE A 141 24.41 -9.90 -4.92
N VAL A 142 23.22 -10.24 -5.41
CA VAL A 142 22.62 -11.56 -5.20
C VAL A 142 23.46 -12.67 -5.85
N VAL A 143 23.87 -12.47 -7.11
CA VAL A 143 24.67 -13.46 -7.86
C VAL A 143 26.04 -13.66 -7.23
N SER A 144 26.76 -12.56 -6.91
CA SER A 144 28.11 -12.65 -6.35
C SER A 144 28.12 -13.27 -4.95
N THR A 145 27.12 -12.97 -4.11
CA THR A 145 27.00 -13.56 -2.78
C THR A 145 26.72 -15.06 -2.90
N ARG A 146 25.74 -15.47 -3.72
CA ARG A 146 25.46 -16.90 -3.94
C ARG A 146 26.66 -17.67 -4.48
N ALA A 147 27.44 -17.08 -5.38
CA ALA A 147 28.64 -17.70 -5.91
C ALA A 147 29.71 -17.93 -4.82
N ARG A 148 29.88 -16.97 -3.90
CA ARG A 148 30.82 -17.11 -2.77
C ARG A 148 30.42 -18.20 -1.80
N GLU A 149 29.14 -18.28 -1.45
CA GLU A 149 28.61 -19.26 -0.50
C GLU A 149 28.68 -20.69 -1.07
N PHE A 150 28.39 -20.84 -2.36
CA PHE A 150 28.58 -22.12 -3.05
C PHE A 150 30.03 -22.63 -2.97
N MET A 151 31.02 -21.74 -3.08
CA MET A 151 32.45 -22.10 -2.97
C MET A 151 32.87 -22.47 -1.55
N ARG A 152 32.12 -22.02 -0.53
CA ARG A 152 32.41 -22.28 0.88
C ARG A 152 31.81 -23.58 1.39
N ASN A 153 31.06 -24.32 0.57
CA ASN A 153 30.29 -25.50 0.98
C ASN A 153 29.30 -25.21 2.13
N GLU A 154 29.04 -23.94 2.42
CA GLU A 154 27.95 -23.49 3.28
C GLU A 154 26.67 -23.52 2.43
N GLY A 155 25.56 -23.97 3.01
CA GLY A 155 24.33 -24.30 2.26
C GLY A 155 23.72 -23.14 1.47
N GLN A 156 22.56 -23.38 0.84
CA GLN A 156 21.86 -22.33 0.10
C GLN A 156 21.48 -21.15 1.00
N VAL A 157 22.04 -19.97 0.72
CA VAL A 157 21.66 -18.72 1.41
C VAL A 157 20.41 -18.12 0.78
N GLY A 158 19.42 -17.81 1.64
CA GLY A 158 18.16 -17.18 1.26
C GLY A 158 18.33 -15.71 0.84
N LEU A 159 17.46 -15.22 -0.04
CA LEU A 159 17.52 -13.83 -0.52
C LEU A 159 17.45 -12.83 0.63
N TYR A 160 16.53 -13.02 1.58
CA TYR A 160 16.38 -12.15 2.74
C TYR A 160 17.69 -12.00 3.52
N GLN A 161 18.39 -13.11 3.77
CA GLN A 161 19.67 -13.11 4.47
C GLN A 161 20.74 -12.34 3.70
N ILE A 162 20.83 -12.50 2.38
CA ILE A 162 21.73 -11.71 1.52
C ILE A 162 21.43 -10.21 1.67
N LEU A 163 20.15 -9.83 1.63
CA LEU A 163 19.73 -8.43 1.69
C LEU A 163 20.06 -7.78 3.05
N VAL A 164 19.87 -8.51 4.15
CA VAL A 164 20.17 -8.04 5.52
C VAL A 164 21.67 -7.96 5.76
N GLN A 165 22.46 -8.90 5.25
CA GLN A 165 23.90 -8.95 5.46
C GLN A 165 24.67 -7.94 4.61
N HIS A 166 24.15 -7.57 3.42
CA HIS A 166 24.88 -6.71 2.52
C HIS A 166 24.67 -5.20 2.84
N PRO A 167 25.75 -4.41 3.05
CA PRO A 167 25.65 -3.03 3.54
C PRO A 167 24.78 -2.09 2.69
N LYS A 168 24.73 -2.28 1.37
CA LYS A 168 23.93 -1.43 0.47
C LYS A 168 22.44 -1.77 0.46
N THR A 169 22.07 -3.00 0.77
CA THR A 169 20.66 -3.47 0.72
C THR A 169 20.01 -3.47 2.09
N ARG A 170 20.82 -3.53 3.16
CA ARG A 170 20.34 -3.54 4.54
C ARG A 170 19.41 -2.36 4.88
N PRO A 171 19.74 -1.09 4.57
CA PRO A 171 18.84 0.03 4.88
C PRO A 171 17.48 -0.09 4.16
N ALA A 172 17.51 -0.56 2.91
CA ALA A 172 16.30 -0.73 2.12
C ALA A 172 15.38 -1.81 2.70
N ILE A 173 15.92 -2.97 3.08
CA ILE A 173 15.10 -4.04 3.66
C ILE A 173 14.59 -3.69 5.06
N GLU A 174 15.38 -2.98 5.87
CA GLU A 174 14.94 -2.44 7.17
C GLU A 174 13.74 -1.51 7.01
N MET A 175 13.75 -0.65 5.98
CA MET A 175 12.64 0.25 5.68
C MET A 175 11.42 -0.50 5.13
N ILE A 176 11.60 -1.46 4.22
CA ILE A 176 10.51 -2.32 3.71
C ILE A 176 9.81 -3.05 4.86
N ASN A 177 10.56 -3.61 5.80
CA ASN A 177 10.00 -4.34 6.94
C ASN A 177 9.06 -3.48 7.80
N ARG A 178 9.19 -2.15 7.77
CA ARG A 178 8.25 -1.26 8.47
C ARG A 178 6.85 -1.28 7.88
N TYR A 179 6.68 -1.74 6.63
CA TYR A 179 5.37 -1.76 5.99
C TYR A 179 5.00 -3.01 5.21
N ALA A 180 5.85 -4.04 5.24
CA ALA A 180 5.69 -5.26 4.48
C ALA A 180 4.31 -5.92 4.67
N ASP A 181 3.77 -5.93 5.89
CA ASP A 181 2.50 -6.58 6.21
C ASP A 181 1.26 -5.82 5.70
N ARG A 182 1.40 -4.55 5.31
CA ARG A 182 0.26 -3.73 4.84
C ARG A 182 0.33 -3.35 3.37
N LEU A 183 1.47 -3.56 2.70
CA LEU A 183 1.56 -3.44 1.24
C LEU A 183 1.41 -4.82 0.60
N ILE A 184 0.18 -5.17 0.21
CA ILE A 184 -0.09 -6.45 -0.43
C ILE A 184 0.04 -6.29 -1.94
N LEU A 185 0.90 -7.12 -2.55
CA LEU A 185 1.15 -7.13 -3.99
C LEU A 185 0.48 -8.34 -4.64
N MET A 186 -0.11 -8.15 -5.82
CA MET A 186 -0.70 -9.23 -6.59
C MET A 186 -0.50 -9.04 -8.10
N LYS A 187 0.01 -10.08 -8.78
CA LYS A 187 -0.06 -10.19 -10.23
C LYS A 187 -1.47 -10.60 -10.66
N ALA A 188 -2.12 -9.73 -11.41
CA ALA A 188 -3.42 -10.01 -12.00
C ALA A 188 -3.33 -10.77 -13.33
N SER A 189 -4.38 -11.50 -13.64
CA SER A 189 -4.62 -12.13 -14.95
C SER A 189 -5.99 -11.74 -15.47
N PRO A 190 -6.12 -11.31 -16.74
CA PRO A 190 -7.43 -11.01 -17.34
C PRO A 190 -8.44 -12.18 -17.26
N ALA A 191 -7.96 -13.42 -17.17
CA ALA A 191 -8.80 -14.60 -17.12
C ALA A 191 -9.43 -14.87 -15.74
N VAL A 192 -8.83 -14.36 -14.66
CA VAL A 192 -9.17 -14.76 -13.28
C VAL A 192 -9.42 -13.54 -12.37
N THR A 193 -8.75 -12.42 -12.64
CA THR A 193 -8.82 -11.21 -11.84
C THR A 193 -9.90 -10.28 -12.37
N THR A 194 -11.14 -10.56 -11.99
CA THR A 194 -12.33 -9.75 -12.27
C THR A 194 -12.59 -8.78 -11.11
N LEU A 195 -13.48 -7.80 -11.32
CA LEU A 195 -13.92 -6.91 -10.24
C LEU A 195 -14.55 -7.66 -9.06
N ASN A 196 -15.27 -8.75 -9.34
CA ASN A 196 -15.87 -9.57 -8.29
C ASN A 196 -14.80 -10.31 -7.49
N SER A 197 -13.79 -10.90 -8.14
CA SER A 197 -12.71 -11.56 -7.40
C SER A 197 -11.86 -10.57 -6.62
N ILE A 198 -11.60 -9.36 -7.15
CA ILE A 198 -10.95 -8.27 -6.38
C ILE A 198 -11.78 -7.92 -5.15
N ARG A 199 -13.10 -7.73 -5.29
CA ARG A 199 -14.00 -7.42 -4.17
C ARG A 199 -14.00 -8.51 -3.11
N ASP A 200 -14.03 -9.78 -3.52
CA ASP A 200 -14.05 -10.90 -2.58
C ASP A 200 -12.71 -11.04 -1.86
N MET A 201 -11.59 -10.82 -2.55
CA MET A 201 -10.27 -10.81 -1.93
C MET A 201 -10.14 -9.66 -0.92
N THR A 202 -10.52 -8.44 -1.29
CA THR A 202 -10.40 -7.29 -0.37
C THR A 202 -11.29 -7.44 0.86
N ARG A 203 -12.49 -8.02 0.72
CA ARG A 203 -13.35 -8.36 1.87
C ARG A 203 -12.68 -9.33 2.82
N ARG A 204 -12.19 -10.47 2.32
CA ARG A 204 -11.51 -11.48 3.16
C ARG A 204 -10.29 -10.91 3.89
N MET A 205 -9.59 -10.00 3.25
CA MET A 205 -8.43 -9.34 3.85
C MET A 205 -8.82 -8.34 4.92
N ALA A 206 -9.87 -7.54 4.69
CA ALA A 206 -10.42 -6.65 5.72
C ALA A 206 -10.85 -7.46 6.96
N ASP A 207 -11.59 -8.56 6.75
CA ASP A 207 -12.04 -9.44 7.84
C ASP A 207 -10.89 -10.10 8.61
N ALA A 208 -9.75 -10.35 7.96
CA ALA A 208 -8.57 -10.96 8.58
C ALA A 208 -7.66 -9.96 9.32
N THR A 209 -7.92 -8.66 9.16
CA THR A 209 -7.11 -7.56 9.68
C THR A 209 -7.76 -6.85 10.86
N GLU A 210 -9.06 -7.07 11.09
CA GLU A 210 -9.82 -6.63 12.29
C GLU A 210 -9.60 -7.56 13.50
#